data_AF-A0A182N865-F1
#
_entry.id   AF-A0A182N865-F1
#
_cell.length_a   1.000
_cell.length_b   1.000
_cell.length_c   1.000
_cell.angle_alpha   90.00
_cell.angle_beta   90.00
_cell.angle_gamma   90.00
#
_symmetry.space_group_name_H-M   'P 1'
#
loop_
_entity.id
_entity.type
_entity.pdbx_description
1 polymer ?
#
loop_
_entity_poly.entity_id
_entity_poly.type
_entity_poly.pdbx_seq_one_letter_code
_entity_poly.pdbx_strand_id
1 'polypeptide(L)'
;DVKQSNRKQNNVLANLHAVCTLLLLLQKKRNIIIKMYLMYDVNENGERLYTLKKHNVAGTPTQSAHPARFSPEDKYSRYRIIIKKRFGLLLTQKPEPIY
;
A
#
# COMPACT_ATOMS: atom_id res chain seq x y z
N ASP A 1 -29.05 -49.62 11.34
CA ASP A 1 -27.58 -49.40 11.24
C ASP A 1 -27.13 -47.96 11.47
N VAL A 2 -26.93 -47.58 12.73
CA VAL A 2 -26.41 -46.24 13.12
C VAL A 2 -24.98 -46.01 12.59
N LYS A 3 -24.19 -47.08 12.45
CA LYS A 3 -22.81 -47.04 11.92
C LYS A 3 -22.73 -46.61 10.46
N GLN A 4 -23.71 -46.97 9.63
CA GLN A 4 -23.75 -46.58 8.21
C GLN A 4 -24.25 -45.13 8.01
N SER A 5 -25.16 -44.66 8.86
CA SER A 5 -25.60 -43.25 8.88
C SER A 5 -24.45 -42.31 9.27
N ASN A 6 -23.70 -42.66 10.34
CA ASN A 6 -22.57 -41.88 10.81
C ASN A 6 -21.41 -41.83 9.80
N ARG A 7 -21.16 -42.92 9.04
CA ARG A 7 -20.18 -42.90 7.93
C ARG A 7 -20.58 -41.96 6.81
N LYS A 8 -21.86 -41.93 6.42
CA LYS A 8 -22.35 -41.02 5.38
C LYS A 8 -22.24 -39.56 5.83
N GLN A 9 -22.64 -39.25 7.07
CA GLN A 9 -22.52 -37.90 7.64
C GLN A 9 -21.06 -37.45 7.74
N ASN A 10 -20.15 -38.32 8.17
CA ASN A 10 -18.72 -38.00 8.27
C ASN A 10 -18.06 -37.74 6.90
N ASN A 11 -18.47 -38.47 5.85
CA ASN A 11 -17.96 -38.24 4.50
C ASN A 11 -18.48 -36.92 3.89
N VAL A 12 -19.73 -36.53 4.19
CA VAL A 12 -20.29 -35.25 3.78
C VAL A 12 -19.59 -34.09 4.50
N LEU A 13 -19.32 -34.23 5.80
CA LEU A 13 -18.59 -33.25 6.60
C LEU A 13 -17.14 -33.10 6.11
N ALA A 14 -16.47 -34.21 5.81
CA ALA A 14 -15.11 -34.21 5.26
C ALA A 14 -15.02 -33.54 3.89
N ASN A 15 -16.00 -33.80 3.01
CA ASN A 15 -16.10 -33.14 1.70
C ASN A 15 -16.41 -31.66 1.83
N LEU A 16 -17.28 -31.27 2.77
CA LEU A 16 -17.58 -29.85 3.04
C LEU A 16 -16.35 -29.11 3.57
N HIS A 17 -15.58 -29.74 4.45
CA HIS A 17 -14.33 -29.18 4.98
C HIS A 17 -13.27 -29.04 3.87
N ALA A 18 -13.13 -30.05 3.01
CA ALA A 18 -12.20 -30.04 1.87
C ALA A 18 -12.55 -28.93 0.85
N VAL A 19 -13.84 -28.76 0.54
CA VAL A 19 -14.33 -27.69 -0.34
C VAL A 19 -14.10 -26.31 0.31
N CYS A 20 -14.32 -26.18 1.62
CA CYS A 20 -14.08 -24.93 2.35
C CYS A 20 -12.59 -24.58 2.40
N THR A 21 -11.69 -25.54 2.63
CA THR A 21 -10.24 -25.31 2.56
C THR A 21 -9.76 -24.97 1.16
N LEU A 22 -10.36 -25.56 0.11
CA LEU A 22 -10.06 -25.23 -1.29
C LEU A 22 -10.56 -23.82 -1.64
N LEU A 23 -11.73 -23.42 -1.15
CA LEU A 23 -12.31 -22.09 -1.33
C LEU A 23 -11.49 -21.01 -0.60
N LEU A 24 -10.99 -21.30 0.61
CA LEU A 24 -10.11 -20.41 1.38
C LEU A 24 -8.72 -20.25 0.74
N LEU A 25 -8.19 -21.28 0.08
CA LEU A 25 -6.95 -21.20 -0.71
C LEU A 25 -7.12 -20.38 -2.00
N LEU A 26 -8.35 -20.29 -2.54
CA LEU A 26 -8.69 -19.43 -3.68
C LEU A 26 -8.94 -17.96 -3.30
N GLN A 27 -9.11 -17.65 -2.01
CA GLN A 27 -9.05 -16.27 -1.50
C GLN A 27 -7.62 -15.76 -1.29
N LYS A 28 -6.69 -16.20 -2.13
CA LYS A 28 -5.34 -15.62 -2.23
C LYS A 28 -5.50 -14.14 -2.50
N LYS A 29 -5.40 -13.33 -1.43
CA LYS A 29 -5.46 -11.86 -1.43
C LYS A 29 -4.86 -11.36 -2.73
N ARG A 30 -5.70 -10.88 -3.65
CA ARG A 30 -5.21 -10.07 -4.76
C ARG A 30 -4.65 -8.83 -4.12
N ASN A 31 -3.33 -8.81 -3.91
CA ASN A 31 -2.59 -7.58 -3.72
C ASN A 31 -2.74 -6.82 -5.04
N ILE A 32 -3.85 -6.10 -5.15
CA ILE A 32 -4.05 -5.09 -6.18
C ILE A 32 -3.07 -3.98 -5.80
N ILE A 33 -1.80 -4.15 -6.17
CA ILE A 33 -0.89 -3.02 -6.24
C ILE A 33 -1.44 -2.20 -7.40
N ILE A 34 -2.24 -1.19 -7.05
CA ILE A 34 -2.73 -0.20 -7.99
C ILE A 34 -1.47 0.44 -8.57
N LYS A 35 -1.10 0.01 -9.79
CA LYS A 35 0.10 0.47 -10.45
C LYS A 35 -0.18 1.90 -10.88
N MET A 36 0.46 2.83 -10.19
CA MET A 36 0.13 4.24 -10.29
C MET A 36 0.87 4.85 -11.48
N TYR A 37 0.13 5.22 -12.52
CA TYR A 37 0.73 5.74 -13.76
C TYR A 37 0.79 7.26 -13.81
N LEU A 38 -0.05 7.94 -13.04
CA LEU A 38 -0.13 9.40 -13.07
C LEU A 38 1.09 10.02 -12.39
N MET A 39 1.79 10.85 -13.16
CA MET A 39 2.97 11.59 -12.75
C MET A 39 2.71 13.09 -12.83
N TYR A 40 3.57 13.90 -12.22
CA TYR A 40 3.51 15.35 -12.33
C TYR A 40 4.90 16.00 -12.26
N ASP A 41 4.95 17.22 -12.78
CA ASP A 41 6.03 18.18 -12.61
C ASP A 41 5.50 19.48 -12.02
N VAL A 42 6.40 20.30 -11.47
CA VAL A 42 6.05 21.61 -10.91
C VAL A 42 6.50 22.68 -11.89
N ASN A 43 5.58 23.55 -12.31
CA ASN A 43 5.91 24.70 -13.16
C ASN A 43 6.51 25.85 -12.34
N GLU A 44 6.95 26.91 -13.01
CA GLU A 44 7.52 28.10 -12.36
C GLU A 44 6.53 28.80 -11.41
N ASN A 45 5.22 28.66 -11.66
CA ASN A 45 4.14 29.17 -10.82
C ASN A 45 3.85 28.29 -9.59
N GLY A 46 4.50 27.12 -9.45
CA GLY A 46 4.27 26.17 -8.36
C GLY A 46 3.07 25.22 -8.55
N GLU A 47 2.43 25.22 -9.71
CA GLU A 47 1.31 24.35 -10.07
C GLU A 47 1.80 23.00 -10.61
N ARG A 48 0.96 21.97 -10.44
CA ARG A 48 1.26 20.62 -10.91
C ARG A 48 0.81 20.41 -12.35
N LEU A 49 1.75 20.09 -13.24
CA LEU A 49 1.48 19.67 -14.60
C LEU A 49 1.46 18.15 -14.67
N TYR A 50 0.27 17.58 -14.89
CA TYR A 50 0.10 16.13 -14.90
C TYR A 50 0.50 15.49 -16.24
N THR A 51 1.13 14.32 -16.15
CA THR A 51 1.62 13.58 -17.32
C THR A 51 1.68 12.08 -17.04
N LEU A 52 1.71 11.28 -18.11
CA LEU A 52 1.98 9.85 -18.04
C LEU A 52 3.45 9.52 -18.35
N LYS A 53 4.22 10.50 -18.83
CA LYS A 53 5.64 10.34 -19.15
C LYS A 53 6.47 10.22 -17.87
N LYS A 54 7.58 9.49 -17.94
CA LYS A 54 8.53 9.32 -16.83
C LYS A 54 9.60 10.40 -16.76
N HIS A 55 9.76 11.15 -17.84
CA HIS A 55 10.73 12.23 -17.96
C HIS A 55 10.06 13.44 -18.61
N ASN A 56 10.55 14.61 -18.23
CA ASN A 56 10.05 15.88 -18.71
C ASN A 56 10.69 16.19 -20.06
N VAL A 57 10.27 17.31 -20.67
CA VAL A 57 10.93 17.82 -21.89
C VAL A 57 12.41 18.11 -21.63
N ALA A 58 12.77 18.53 -20.41
CA ALA A 58 14.14 18.79 -19.98
C ALA A 58 14.93 17.52 -19.56
N GLY A 59 14.31 16.33 -19.60
CA GLY A 59 14.95 15.07 -19.20
C GLY A 59 14.98 14.80 -17.69
N THR A 60 14.48 15.71 -16.85
CA THR A 60 14.30 15.45 -15.40
C THR A 60 13.23 14.38 -15.16
N PRO A 61 13.39 13.52 -14.15
CA PRO A 61 12.39 12.49 -13.85
C PRO A 61 11.13 13.10 -13.22
N THR A 62 9.95 12.65 -13.68
CA THR A 62 8.65 13.08 -13.15
C THR A 62 8.37 12.44 -11.78
N GLN A 63 7.58 13.12 -10.95
CA GLN A 63 7.19 12.62 -9.62
C GLN A 63 5.83 11.93 -9.66
N SER A 64 5.60 10.94 -8.78
CA SER A 64 4.28 10.29 -8.71
C SER A 64 3.24 11.23 -8.13
N ALA A 65 2.09 11.37 -8.80
CA ALA A 65 1.01 12.24 -8.35
C ALA A 65 0.31 11.75 -7.07
N HIS A 66 0.52 10.49 -6.70
CA HIS A 66 -0.18 9.88 -5.59
C HIS A 66 0.71 9.83 -4.34
N PRO A 67 0.14 10.08 -3.16
CA PRO A 67 0.90 10.06 -1.92
C PRO A 67 1.37 8.63 -1.58
N ALA A 68 2.46 8.55 -0.81
CA ALA A 68 2.91 7.28 -0.26
C ALA A 68 1.82 6.65 0.62
N ARG A 69 1.65 5.32 0.52
CA ARG A 69 0.63 4.59 1.29
C ARG A 69 0.87 4.75 2.78
N PHE A 70 -0.15 5.22 3.50
CA PHE A 70 -0.12 5.26 4.96
C PHE A 70 -0.24 3.84 5.56
N SER A 71 0.55 3.56 6.59
CA SER A 71 0.43 2.35 7.41
C SER A 71 0.45 2.77 8.87
N PRO A 72 -0.50 2.31 9.72
CA PRO A 72 -0.51 2.68 11.13
C PRO A 72 0.76 2.29 11.90
N GLU A 73 1.34 1.12 11.60
CA GLU A 73 2.52 0.59 12.31
C GLU A 73 3.83 1.32 11.96
N ASP A 74 3.97 1.81 10.73
CA ASP A 74 5.14 2.53 10.22
C ASP A 74 6.50 2.10 10.82
N LYS A 75 6.90 0.86 10.51
CA LYS A 75 8.13 0.21 11.01
C LYS A 75 9.41 1.05 10.83
N TYR A 76 9.47 1.94 9.84
CA TYR A 76 10.65 2.74 9.52
C TYR A 76 10.54 4.21 9.98
N SER A 77 9.60 4.52 10.87
CA SER A 77 9.42 5.85 11.46
C SER A 77 10.72 6.45 12.03
N ARG A 78 11.52 5.65 12.75
CA ARG A 78 12.82 6.06 13.31
C ARG A 78 13.77 6.59 12.24
N TYR A 79 13.89 5.89 11.10
CA TYR A 79 14.76 6.31 10.01
C TYR A 79 14.28 7.60 9.35
N ARG A 80 12.96 7.74 9.17
CA ARG A 80 12.36 8.98 8.64
C ARG A 80 12.68 10.18 9.53
N ILE A 81 12.60 10.03 10.86
CA ILE A 81 12.92 11.10 11.82
C ILE A 81 14.41 11.47 11.77
N ILE A 82 15.30 10.47 11.72
CA ILE A 82 16.75 10.71 11.64
C ILE A 82 17.11 11.51 10.38
N ILE A 83 16.57 11.13 9.22
CA ILE A 83 16.80 11.85 7.96
C ILE A 83 16.28 13.28 8.07
N LYS A 84 15.05 13.48 8.56
CA LYS A 84 14.51 14.83 8.77
C LYS A 84 15.39 15.67 9.71
N LYS A 85 15.91 15.09 10.79
CA LYS A 85 16.80 15.76 11.74
C LYS A 85 18.10 16.20 11.07
N ARG A 86 18.72 15.33 10.26
CA ARG A 86 19.97 15.60 9.54
C ARG A 86 19.85 16.78 8.58
N PHE A 87 18.71 16.94 7.93
CA PHE A 87 18.45 18.03 6.99
C PHE A 87 17.76 19.25 7.63
N GLY A 88 17.61 19.31 8.95
CA GLY A 88 16.98 20.46 9.62
C GLY A 88 15.48 20.62 9.32
N LEU A 89 14.81 19.54 8.89
CA LEU A 89 13.41 19.57 8.43
C LEU A 89 12.39 19.30 9.55
N LEU A 90 12.83 19.04 10.79
CA LEU A 90 11.91 18.84 11.89
C LEU A 90 11.30 20.18 12.32
N LEU A 91 9.99 20.19 12.58
CA LEU A 91 9.30 21.37 13.10
C LEU A 91 9.87 21.82 14.45
N THR A 92 10.31 20.87 15.28
CA THR A 92 10.95 21.15 16.57
C THR A 92 12.32 21.82 16.46
N GLN A 93 12.92 21.87 15.26
CA GLN A 93 14.16 22.60 15.00
C GLN A 93 13.90 24.03 14.51
N LYS A 94 12.66 24.36 14.12
CA LYS A 94 12.27 25.69 13.65
C LYS A 94 11.87 26.57 14.83
N PRO A 95 12.04 27.90 14.73
CA PRO A 95 11.52 28.81 15.75
C PRO A 95 10.00 28.65 15.88
N GLU A 96 9.48 28.93 17.06
CA GLU A 96 8.03 28.89 17.30
C GLU A 96 7.32 29.86 16.33
N PRO A 97 6.21 29.42 15.71
CA PRO A 97 5.42 30.31 14.87
C PRO A 97 4.85 31.46 15.71
N ILE A 98 5.04 32.69 15.24
CA ILE A 98 4.39 33.87 15.80
C ILE A 98 3.01 33.95 15.16
N TYR A 99 1.97 33.91 15.99
CA TYR A 99 0.56 34.00 15.57
C TYR A 99 0.01 35.42 15.73
#